data_AF-A0A7C2F099-F1
#
_entry.id   AF-A0A7C2F099-F1
#
_cell.length_a   1.000
_cell.length_b   1.000
_cell.length_c   1.000
_cell.angle_alpha   90.00
_cell.angle_beta   90.00
_cell.angle_gamma   90.00
#
_symmetry.space_group_name_H-M   'P 1'
#
loop_
_entity.id
_entity.type
_entity.pdbx_description
1 polymer ?
#
loop_
_entity_poly.entity_id
_entity_poly.type
_entity_poly.pdbx_seq_one_letter_code
_entity_poly.pdbx_strand_id
1 'polypeptide(L)'
;MAHGWDAPTRVVVRKDARKHPSTGGKLLFLEIEDPERSKVRQSQIERYQYAAFITNMDLSAELIWYLINKRADFDNRIREQRNDYGIDGFCMDDIYATEAAFLWTMVAHNLMSLFRLQVLNQEHHPVLSTMKYQCSARGSRLVKSGCKTVLKLSTKQKRKQFLEVFVPRTGQFISSISNV
;
A
#
# COMPACT_ATOMS: atom_id res chain seq x y z
N MET A 1 -9.76 -2.34 -26.32
CA MET A 1 -9.95 -0.94 -26.76
C MET A 1 -11.40 -0.58 -26.55
N ALA A 2 -11.66 0.65 -26.12
CA ALA A 2 -13.01 1.10 -25.85
C ALA A 2 -13.84 1.21 -27.10
N HIS A 3 -15.06 0.66 -27.08
CA HIS A 3 -15.91 0.65 -28.26
C HIS A 3 -16.39 2.08 -28.56
N GLY A 4 -15.79 2.72 -29.58
CA GLY A 4 -16.31 3.95 -30.20
C GLY A 4 -15.37 5.15 -30.33
N TRP A 5 -14.07 5.06 -30.03
CA TRP A 5 -13.15 6.21 -30.12
C TRP A 5 -11.87 5.86 -30.91
N ASP A 6 -11.57 6.67 -31.93
CA ASP A 6 -10.45 6.47 -32.88
C ASP A 6 -9.08 6.85 -32.27
N ALA A 7 -9.06 7.48 -31.09
CA ALA A 7 -7.87 8.00 -30.41
C ALA A 7 -7.95 7.82 -28.87
N PRO A 8 -6.82 7.76 -28.14
CA PRO A 8 -6.80 7.57 -26.68
C PRO A 8 -7.58 8.67 -25.93
N THR A 9 -8.39 8.24 -24.97
CA THR A 9 -9.29 9.10 -24.19
C THR A 9 -8.50 9.98 -23.22
N ARG A 10 -8.76 11.28 -23.26
CA ARG A 10 -8.23 12.27 -22.31
C ARG A 10 -9.27 12.51 -21.22
N VAL A 11 -8.93 12.18 -19.97
CA VAL A 11 -9.79 12.44 -18.81
C VAL A 11 -9.24 13.63 -18.04
N VAL A 12 -10.04 14.68 -17.87
CA VAL A 12 -9.67 15.84 -17.05
C VAL A 12 -10.50 15.83 -15.77
N VAL A 13 -9.83 15.80 -14.64
CA VAL A 13 -10.44 15.82 -13.32
C VAL A 13 -10.25 17.20 -12.70
N ARG A 14 -11.36 17.82 -12.29
CA ARG A 14 -11.39 19.12 -11.63
C ARG A 14 -11.78 18.93 -10.17
N LYS A 15 -10.95 19.40 -9.24
CA LYS A 15 -11.18 19.27 -7.80
C LYS A 15 -11.26 20.64 -7.13
N ASP A 16 -12.30 20.90 -6.33
CA ASP A 16 -12.50 22.19 -5.65
C ASP A 16 -11.55 22.30 -4.44
N ALA A 17 -10.57 23.21 -4.53
CA ALA A 17 -9.55 23.38 -3.51
C ALA A 17 -10.12 23.90 -2.18
N ARG A 18 -11.28 24.59 -2.20
CA ARG A 18 -11.94 25.07 -0.97
C ARG A 18 -12.62 23.95 -0.21
N LYS A 19 -13.18 22.96 -0.92
CA LYS A 19 -13.84 21.80 -0.29
C LYS A 19 -12.82 20.73 0.12
N HIS A 20 -11.73 20.61 -0.63
CA HIS A 20 -10.69 19.62 -0.37
C HIS A 20 -9.31 20.27 -0.39
N PRO A 21 -8.88 20.89 0.73
CA PRO A 21 -7.64 21.68 0.80
C PRO A 21 -6.36 20.83 0.68
N SER A 22 -6.40 19.55 1.06
CA SER A 22 -5.25 18.62 0.96
C SER A 22 -5.14 17.91 -0.40
N THR A 23 -5.84 18.43 -1.41
CA THR A 23 -5.88 17.79 -2.73
C THR A 23 -4.57 18.00 -3.49
N GLY A 24 -4.13 16.96 -4.21
CA GLY A 24 -3.09 17.06 -5.22
C GLY A 24 -3.62 17.41 -6.61
N GLY A 25 -2.89 18.23 -7.34
CA GLY A 25 -3.19 18.70 -8.70
C GLY A 25 -2.42 19.98 -9.00
N LYS A 26 -2.49 20.47 -10.24
CA LYS A 26 -1.87 21.75 -10.62
C LYS A 26 -2.94 22.80 -10.84
N LEU A 27 -2.63 24.04 -10.46
CA LEU A 27 -3.36 25.20 -10.95
C LEU A 27 -2.98 25.40 -12.42
N LEU A 28 -3.97 25.58 -13.28
CA LEU A 28 -3.74 25.89 -14.69
C LEU A 28 -3.81 27.39 -14.90
N PHE A 29 -3.06 27.89 -15.89
CA PHE A 29 -3.17 29.27 -16.40
C PHE A 29 -2.85 30.39 -15.38
N LEU A 30 -1.89 30.16 -14.48
CA LEU A 30 -1.37 31.22 -13.60
C LEU A 30 -0.67 32.35 -14.38
N GLU A 31 -0.17 32.06 -15.59
CA GLU A 31 0.70 32.94 -16.39
C GLU A 31 0.02 33.55 -17.64
N ILE A 32 -1.28 33.32 -17.89
CA ILE A 32 -1.93 33.96 -19.05
C ILE A 32 -2.21 35.43 -18.72
N GLU A 33 -1.32 36.29 -19.21
CA GLU A 33 -1.39 37.75 -19.20
C GLU A 33 -2.54 38.26 -20.07
N ASP A 34 -3.64 38.68 -19.45
CA ASP A 34 -4.56 39.66 -20.04
C ASP A 34 -5.39 40.35 -18.92
N PRO A 35 -4.99 41.54 -18.42
CA PRO A 35 -5.39 42.06 -17.10
C PRO A 35 -6.89 42.36 -16.90
N GLU A 36 -7.65 42.59 -17.98
CA GLU A 36 -9.07 43.00 -17.93
C GLU A 36 -10.06 41.82 -18.02
N ARG A 37 -9.78 40.80 -18.86
CA ARG A 37 -10.60 39.55 -18.93
C ARG A 37 -10.28 38.56 -17.81
N SER A 38 -9.17 38.78 -17.11
CA SER A 38 -8.60 37.85 -16.15
C SER A 38 -9.38 37.75 -14.84
N LYS A 39 -9.81 38.83 -14.19
CA LYS A 39 -10.27 38.77 -12.78
C LYS A 39 -11.42 37.80 -12.49
N VAL A 40 -12.41 37.69 -13.38
CA VAL A 40 -13.56 36.77 -13.19
C VAL A 40 -13.16 35.32 -13.46
N ARG A 41 -12.37 35.07 -14.52
CA ARG A 41 -11.89 33.72 -14.88
C ARG A 41 -10.82 33.22 -13.90
N GLN A 42 -9.89 34.06 -13.45
CA GLN A 42 -8.87 33.74 -12.45
C GLN A 42 -9.51 33.22 -11.17
N SER A 43 -10.55 33.91 -10.66
CA SER A 43 -11.23 33.50 -9.42
C SER A 43 -11.86 32.11 -9.48
N GLN A 44 -12.29 31.68 -10.67
CA GLN A 44 -12.85 30.34 -10.88
C GLN A 44 -11.76 29.31 -11.17
N ILE A 45 -10.68 29.68 -11.85
CA ILE A 45 -9.60 28.77 -12.23
C ILE A 45 -8.69 28.47 -11.02
N GLU A 46 -8.37 29.47 -10.20
CA GLU A 46 -7.63 29.32 -8.94
C GLU A 46 -8.38 28.48 -7.90
N ARG A 47 -9.71 28.44 -8.01
CA ARG A 47 -10.54 27.64 -7.11
C ARG A 47 -10.37 26.15 -7.32
N TYR A 48 -10.01 25.71 -8.52
CA TYR A 48 -9.95 24.29 -8.85
C TYR A 48 -8.52 23.84 -9.16
N GLN A 49 -8.14 22.69 -8.62
CA GLN A 49 -6.96 21.97 -9.05
C GLN A 49 -7.34 21.01 -10.17
N TYR A 50 -6.48 20.95 -11.19
CA TYR A 50 -6.69 20.13 -12.37
C TYR A 50 -5.66 19.01 -12.42
N ALA A 51 -6.13 17.83 -12.84
CA ALA A 51 -5.31 16.69 -13.22
C ALA A 51 -5.83 16.14 -14.56
N ALA A 52 -4.93 15.88 -15.49
CA ALA A 52 -5.27 15.29 -16.78
C ALA A 52 -4.60 13.92 -16.91
N PHE A 53 -5.36 12.95 -17.39
CA PHE A 53 -4.93 11.58 -17.62
C PHE A 53 -5.15 11.22 -19.09
N ILE A 54 -4.18 10.54 -19.68
CA ILE A 54 -4.31 9.97 -21.02
C ILE A 54 -4.33 8.46 -20.82
N THR A 55 -5.38 7.80 -21.30
CA THR A 55 -5.54 6.36 -21.13
C THR A 55 -6.15 5.74 -22.38
N ASN A 56 -5.79 4.48 -22.64
CA ASN A 56 -6.38 3.63 -23.67
C ASN A 56 -7.40 2.64 -23.08
N MET A 57 -7.72 2.75 -21.78
CA MET A 57 -8.67 1.88 -21.09
C MET A 57 -10.11 2.20 -21.47
N ASP A 58 -10.93 1.16 -21.66
CA ASP A 58 -12.39 1.26 -21.82
C ASP A 58 -13.10 1.22 -20.48
N LEU A 59 -12.90 2.26 -19.68
CA LEU A 59 -13.50 2.38 -18.38
C LEU A 59 -14.16 3.74 -18.25
N SER A 60 -15.15 3.86 -17.37
CA SER A 60 -15.74 5.16 -17.07
C SER A 60 -14.68 6.11 -16.51
N ALA A 61 -14.86 7.41 -16.73
CA ALA A 61 -13.93 8.42 -16.23
C ALA A 61 -13.74 8.35 -14.71
N GLU A 62 -14.79 7.95 -13.97
CA GLU A 62 -14.73 7.74 -12.53
C GLU A 62 -13.84 6.56 -12.13
N LEU A 63 -13.97 5.41 -12.83
CA LEU A 63 -13.13 4.24 -12.58
C LEU A 63 -11.67 4.52 -12.95
N ILE A 64 -11.42 5.23 -14.04
CA ILE A 64 -10.08 5.69 -14.43
C ILE A 64 -9.48 6.56 -13.32
N TRP A 65 -10.25 7.52 -12.81
CA TRP A 65 -9.80 8.36 -11.70
C TRP A 65 -9.51 7.54 -10.45
N TYR A 66 -10.38 6.61 -10.07
CA TYR A 66 -10.19 5.76 -8.89
C TYR A 66 -8.92 4.90 -9.01
N LEU A 67 -8.69 4.27 -10.17
CA LEU A 67 -7.50 3.47 -10.44
C LEU A 67 -6.22 4.29 -10.36
N ILE A 68 -6.20 5.48 -10.98
CA ILE A 68 -5.01 6.32 -10.99
C ILE A 68 -4.79 6.98 -9.63
N ASN A 69 -5.85 7.33 -8.90
CA ASN A 69 -5.73 7.92 -7.57
C ASN A 69 -5.09 6.94 -6.56
N LYS A 70 -5.31 5.63 -6.74
CA LYS A 70 -4.59 4.58 -5.99
C LYS A 70 -3.12 4.47 -6.34
N ARG A 71 -2.62 5.15 -7.38
CA ARG A 71 -1.20 5.10 -7.74
C ARG A 71 -0.29 5.63 -6.62
N ALA A 72 -0.79 6.52 -5.78
CA ALA A 72 -0.08 6.99 -4.60
C ALA A 72 0.33 5.84 -3.65
N ASP A 73 -0.39 4.72 -3.65
CA ASP A 73 -0.03 3.53 -2.88
C ASP A 73 1.22 2.83 -3.41
N PHE A 74 1.53 2.95 -4.72
CA PHE A 74 2.77 2.38 -5.26
C PHE A 74 4.01 3.08 -4.70
N ASP A 75 4.01 4.40 -4.58
CA ASP A 75 5.13 5.13 -3.99
C ASP A 75 5.35 4.71 -2.53
N ASN A 76 4.26 4.48 -1.79
CA ASN A 76 4.34 3.98 -0.42
C ASN A 76 4.91 2.55 -0.37
N ARG A 77 4.50 1.67 -1.28
CA ARG A 77 5.05 0.31 -1.40
C ARG A 77 6.54 0.32 -1.77
N ILE A 78 6.97 1.18 -2.69
CA ILE A 78 8.39 1.32 -3.07
C ILE A 78 9.20 1.84 -1.87
N ARG A 79 8.67 2.82 -1.13
CA ARG A 79 9.32 3.31 0.10
C ARG A 79 9.40 2.23 1.19
N GLU A 80 8.35 1.41 1.34
CA GLU A 80 8.35 0.27 2.26
C GLU A 80 9.43 -0.74 1.85
N GLN A 81 9.49 -1.12 0.57
CA GLN A 81 10.51 -2.02 0.06
C GLN A 81 11.93 -1.48 0.29
N ARG A 82 12.17 -0.19 0.05
CA ARG A 82 13.47 0.44 0.35
C ARG A 82 13.79 0.42 1.83
N ASN A 83 12.94 1.02 2.65
CA ASN A 83 13.28 1.29 4.04
C ASN A 83 13.23 0.04 4.93
N ASP A 84 12.34 -0.91 4.66
CA ASP A 84 12.14 -2.10 5.50
C ASP A 84 12.86 -3.35 4.99
N TYR A 85 12.93 -3.51 3.66
CA TYR A 85 13.48 -4.70 3.02
C TYR A 85 14.87 -4.47 2.44
N GLY A 86 15.39 -3.23 2.48
CA GLY A 86 16.78 -2.92 2.18
C GLY A 86 17.17 -3.16 0.72
N ILE A 87 16.25 -2.88 -0.21
CA ILE A 87 16.54 -3.03 -1.66
C ILE A 87 17.66 -2.11 -2.16
N ASP A 88 18.04 -1.10 -1.37
CA ASP A 88 19.17 -0.19 -1.63
C ASP A 88 20.49 -0.66 -0.98
N GLY A 89 20.47 -1.76 -0.21
CA GLY A 89 21.60 -2.23 0.57
C GLY A 89 22.47 -3.29 -0.12
N PHE A 90 22.13 -3.73 -1.33
CA PHE A 90 22.89 -4.75 -2.06
C PHE A 90 23.22 -4.31 -3.49
N CYS A 91 24.45 -4.56 -3.89
CA CYS A 91 24.94 -4.46 -5.27
C CYS A 91 25.99 -5.56 -5.41
N MET A 92 25.66 -6.64 -6.12
CA MET A 92 26.59 -7.74 -6.36
C MET A 92 27.38 -7.48 -7.64
N ASP A 93 28.57 -8.06 -7.76
CA ASP A 93 29.41 -7.90 -8.97
C ASP A 93 28.75 -8.48 -10.23
N ASP A 94 27.85 -9.46 -10.07
CA ASP A 94 27.04 -10.03 -11.14
C ASP A 94 25.62 -9.44 -11.13
N ILE A 95 25.15 -9.04 -12.32
CA ILE A 95 23.80 -8.52 -12.55
C ILE A 95 22.76 -9.60 -12.21
N TYR A 96 23.02 -10.87 -12.56
CA TYR A 96 22.09 -11.95 -12.28
C TYR A 96 21.97 -12.24 -10.78
N ALA A 97 23.07 -12.13 -10.04
CA ALA A 97 23.06 -12.24 -8.58
C ALA A 97 22.27 -11.10 -7.93
N THR A 98 22.43 -9.87 -8.43
CA THR A 98 21.67 -8.70 -7.96
C THR A 98 20.17 -8.82 -8.29
N GLU A 99 19.82 -9.27 -9.50
CA GLU A 99 18.44 -9.52 -9.90
C GLU A 99 17.79 -10.61 -9.04
N ALA A 100 18.48 -11.74 -8.82
CA ALA A 100 17.98 -12.82 -7.98
C ALA A 100 17.73 -12.34 -6.54
N ALA A 101 18.66 -11.57 -5.96
CA ALA A 101 18.48 -10.98 -4.64
C ALA A 101 17.25 -10.03 -4.58
N PHE A 102 17.07 -9.21 -5.62
CA PHE A 102 15.91 -8.32 -5.72
C PHE A 102 14.59 -9.10 -5.82
N LEU A 103 14.53 -10.13 -6.67
CA LEU A 103 13.35 -10.98 -6.82
C LEU A 103 12.98 -11.69 -5.51
N TRP A 104 13.96 -12.25 -4.79
CA TRP A 104 13.72 -12.86 -3.49
C TRP A 104 13.19 -11.85 -2.47
N THR A 105 13.69 -10.62 -2.50
CA THR A 105 13.22 -9.54 -1.65
C THR A 105 11.76 -9.17 -1.97
N MET A 106 11.39 -9.12 -3.26
CA MET A 106 10.00 -8.92 -3.68
C MET A 106 9.07 -10.05 -3.24
N VAL A 107 9.51 -11.30 -3.35
CA VAL A 107 8.76 -12.47 -2.88
C VAL A 107 8.53 -12.39 -1.37
N ALA A 108 9.56 -12.06 -0.59
CA ALA A 108 9.45 -11.89 0.86
C ALA A 108 8.47 -10.77 1.24
N HIS A 109 8.52 -9.63 0.54
CA HIS A 109 7.57 -8.53 0.72
C HIS A 109 6.12 -8.95 0.43
N ASN A 110 5.89 -9.69 -0.65
CA ASN A 110 4.56 -10.17 -1.02
C ASN A 110 4.02 -11.19 -0.02
N LEU A 111 4.87 -12.12 0.44
CA LEU A 111 4.52 -13.08 1.48
C LEU A 111 4.11 -12.38 2.78
N MET A 112 4.89 -11.38 3.20
CA MET A 112 4.56 -10.61 4.41
C MET A 112 3.28 -9.79 4.23
N SER A 113 3.02 -9.27 3.03
CA SER A 113 1.78 -8.59 2.69
C SER A 113 0.56 -9.51 2.79
N LEU A 114 0.66 -10.75 2.31
CA LEU A 114 -0.38 -11.76 2.49
C LEU A 114 -0.60 -12.09 3.96
N PHE A 115 0.49 -12.25 4.73
CA PHE A 115 0.40 -12.50 6.16
C PHE A 115 -0.30 -11.35 6.90
N ARG A 116 -0.05 -10.08 6.52
CA ARG A 116 -0.79 -8.93 7.08
C ARG A 116 -2.29 -9.02 6.83
N LEU A 117 -2.67 -9.33 5.60
CA LEU A 117 -4.09 -9.42 5.20
C LEU A 117 -4.81 -10.56 5.93
N GLN A 118 -4.18 -11.74 5.99
CA GLN A 118 -4.84 -12.95 6.47
C GLN A 118 -4.78 -13.10 8.00
N VAL A 119 -3.65 -12.76 8.62
CA VAL A 119 -3.40 -13.07 10.04
C VAL A 119 -3.64 -11.86 10.93
N LEU A 120 -3.07 -10.71 10.59
CA LEU A 120 -3.20 -9.50 11.40
C LEU A 120 -4.57 -8.84 11.23
N ASN A 121 -5.08 -8.77 9.99
CA ASN A 121 -6.38 -8.18 9.63
C ASN A 121 -6.70 -6.91 10.46
N GLN A 122 -5.76 -5.97 10.46
CA GLN A 122 -5.87 -4.70 11.17
C GLN A 122 -6.19 -3.59 10.17
N GLU A 123 -6.95 -2.60 10.63
CA GLU A 123 -7.34 -1.43 9.83
C GLU A 123 -6.13 -0.63 9.32
N HIS A 124 -5.04 -0.64 10.09
CA HIS A 124 -3.75 -0.09 9.70
C HIS A 124 -2.79 -1.20 9.31
N HIS A 125 -2.19 -1.14 8.11
CA HIS A 125 -1.14 -2.07 7.70
C HIS A 125 0.16 -1.73 8.43
N PRO A 126 0.63 -2.59 9.38
CA PRO A 126 1.86 -2.30 10.11
C PRO A 126 3.08 -2.50 9.20
N VAL A 127 4.03 -1.59 9.36
CA VAL A 127 5.38 -1.62 8.76
C VAL A 127 6.13 -2.87 9.24
N LEU A 128 7.08 -3.40 8.45
CA LEU A 128 7.78 -4.65 8.77
C LEU A 128 8.45 -4.61 10.15
N SER A 129 9.04 -3.47 10.52
CA SER A 129 9.66 -3.23 11.82
C SER A 129 8.67 -3.42 12.98
N THR A 130 7.45 -2.91 12.82
CA THR A 130 6.37 -3.05 13.82
C THR A 130 5.91 -4.50 13.91
N MET A 131 5.80 -5.20 12.77
CA MET A 131 5.46 -6.63 12.76
C MET A 131 6.52 -7.47 13.44
N LYS A 132 7.81 -7.24 13.14
CA LYS A 132 8.92 -7.91 13.83
C LYS A 132 8.80 -7.71 15.34
N TYR A 133 8.52 -6.50 15.80
CA TYR A 133 8.35 -6.22 17.23
C TYR A 133 7.13 -6.93 17.86
N GLN A 134 6.01 -7.00 17.13
CA GLN A 134 4.78 -7.67 17.59
C GLN A 134 4.93 -9.20 17.61
N CYS A 135 5.53 -9.77 16.57
CA CYS A 135 5.69 -11.21 16.37
C CYS A 135 6.96 -11.79 17.03
N SER A 136 7.90 -10.97 17.50
CA SER A 136 9.08 -11.45 18.24
C SER A 136 8.65 -12.13 19.54
N ALA A 137 8.69 -13.46 19.52
CA ALA A 137 8.44 -14.30 20.66
C ALA A 137 9.58 -14.17 21.68
N ARG A 138 9.23 -13.91 22.94
CA ARG A 138 10.18 -14.01 24.06
C ARG A 138 10.48 -15.47 24.37
N GLY A 139 11.43 -15.68 25.30
CA GLY A 139 11.70 -16.98 25.90
C GLY A 139 10.42 -17.76 26.16
N SER A 140 10.31 -18.90 25.49
CA SER A 140 9.21 -19.82 25.61
C SER A 140 9.75 -21.15 26.08
N ARG A 141 8.95 -21.89 26.83
CA ARG A 141 9.29 -23.24 27.27
C ARG A 141 8.21 -24.18 26.81
N LEU A 142 8.62 -25.16 26.01
CA LEU A 142 7.77 -26.30 25.69
C LEU A 142 7.70 -27.20 26.92
N VAL A 143 6.50 -27.46 27.44
CA VAL A 143 6.28 -28.32 28.60
C VAL A 143 5.27 -29.39 28.21
N LYS A 144 5.55 -30.65 28.55
CA LYS A 144 4.54 -31.70 28.51
C LYS A 144 3.68 -31.61 29.78
N SER A 145 2.38 -31.40 29.60
CA SER A 145 1.40 -31.44 30.68
C SER A 145 0.40 -32.55 30.36
N GLY A 146 0.61 -33.73 30.97
CA GLY A 146 -0.10 -34.96 30.57
C GLY A 146 0.23 -35.38 29.14
N CYS A 147 -0.79 -35.74 28.34
CA CYS A 147 -0.65 -36.11 26.92
C CYS A 147 -0.61 -34.92 25.95
N LYS A 148 -0.56 -33.68 26.45
CA LYS A 148 -0.55 -32.46 25.61
C LYS A 148 0.79 -31.74 25.71
N THR A 149 1.32 -31.35 24.55
CA THR A 149 2.48 -30.46 24.45
C THR A 149 1.99 -29.02 24.55
N VAL A 150 2.39 -28.31 25.60
CA VAL A 150 1.97 -26.93 25.88
C VAL A 150 3.16 -25.99 25.77
N LEU A 151 3.06 -24.97 24.93
CA LEU A 151 4.07 -23.92 24.83
C LEU A 151 3.77 -22.81 25.84
N LYS A 152 4.60 -22.68 26.88
CA LYS A 152 4.50 -21.58 27.86
C LYS A 152 5.28 -20.37 27.35
N LEU A 153 4.60 -19.26 27.12
CA LEU A 153 5.19 -18.00 26.64
C LEU A 153 5.33 -17.01 27.80
N SER A 154 6.53 -16.44 28.01
CA SER A 154 6.73 -15.37 28.99
C SER A 154 6.28 -14.02 28.40
N THR A 155 5.07 -13.56 28.74
CA THR A 155 4.47 -12.36 28.11
C THR A 155 3.90 -11.38 29.15
N LYS A 156 3.93 -10.09 28.84
CA LYS A 156 3.29 -9.03 29.64
C LYS A 156 1.82 -8.87 29.21
N GLN A 157 0.94 -8.45 30.12
CA GLN A 157 -0.53 -8.42 29.96
C GLN A 157 -1.05 -7.90 28.59
N LYS A 158 -0.57 -6.75 28.10
CA LYS A 158 -1.01 -6.18 26.81
C LYS A 158 -0.71 -7.07 25.60
N ARG A 159 0.39 -7.84 25.62
CA ARG A 159 0.76 -8.76 24.54
C ARG A 159 0.04 -10.10 24.64
N LYS A 160 -0.41 -10.48 25.83
CA LYS A 160 -1.24 -11.67 26.02
C LYS A 160 -2.53 -11.56 25.21
N GLN A 161 -3.21 -10.40 25.29
CA GLN A 161 -4.42 -10.12 24.50
C GLN A 161 -4.18 -10.22 23.00
N PHE A 162 -3.05 -9.71 22.50
CA PHE A 162 -2.67 -9.85 21.10
C PHE A 162 -2.45 -11.32 20.71
N LEU A 163 -1.70 -12.08 21.52
CA LEU A 163 -1.41 -13.50 21.25
C LEU A 163 -2.65 -14.38 21.33
N GLU A 164 -3.59 -14.08 22.22
CA GLU A 164 -4.89 -14.76 22.31
C GLU A 164 -5.72 -14.60 21.04
N VAL A 165 -5.59 -13.49 20.32
CA VAL A 165 -6.24 -13.29 19.00
C VAL A 165 -5.40 -13.89 17.87
N PHE A 166 -4.08 -13.75 17.95
CA PHE A 166 -3.16 -14.15 16.89
C PHE A 166 -3.04 -15.67 16.74
N VAL A 167 -2.87 -16.42 17.85
CA VAL A 167 -2.63 -17.88 17.82
C VAL A 167 -3.81 -18.68 17.24
N PRO A 168 -5.08 -18.38 17.56
CA PRO A 168 -6.21 -19.06 16.93
C PRO A 168 -6.31 -18.75 15.43
N ARG A 169 -6.04 -17.50 15.01
CA ARG A 169 -6.09 -17.11 13.59
C ARG A 169 -5.02 -17.82 12.77
N THR A 170 -3.81 -17.95 13.30
CA THR A 170 -2.76 -18.73 12.62
C THR A 170 -3.10 -20.21 12.59
N GLY A 171 -3.70 -20.76 13.65
CA GLY A 171 -4.20 -22.14 13.66
C GLY A 171 -5.26 -22.40 12.60
N GLN A 172 -6.25 -21.50 12.46
CA GLN A 172 -7.28 -21.58 11.42
C GLN A 172 -6.68 -21.50 10.01
N PHE A 173 -5.75 -20.58 9.78
CA PHE A 173 -5.04 -20.45 8.50
C PHE A 173 -4.24 -21.70 8.12
N ILE A 174 -3.54 -22.32 9.08
CA ILE A 174 -2.81 -23.58 8.81
C ILE A 174 -3.79 -24.71 8.48
N SER A 175 -4.92 -24.81 9.21
CA SER A 175 -5.94 -25.82 8.94
C SER A 175 -6.69 -25.62 7.61
N SER A 176 -6.81 -24.39 7.11
CA SER A 176 -7.43 -24.15 5.80
C SER A 176 -6.49 -24.50 4.65
N ILE A 177 -5.18 -24.37 4.85
CA ILE A 177 -4.17 -24.79 3.86
C ILE A 177 -4.02 -26.31 3.81
N SER A 178 -4.13 -27.02 4.94
CA SER A 178 -3.96 -28.48 4.95
C SER A 178 -5.18 -29.27 4.46
N ASN A 179 -6.31 -28.60 4.20
CA ASN A 179 -7.54 -29.20 3.68
C ASN A 179 -7.72 -28.94 2.16
N VAL A 180 -6.68 -28.45 1.49
CA VAL A 180 -6.55 -28.33 0.03
C VAL A 180 -5.46 -29.28 -0.42
#